data_AF-A0A7C5EWZ3-F1
#
_entry.id   AF-A0A7C5EWZ3-F1
#
_cell.length_a   1.000
_cell.length_b   1.000
_cell.length_c   1.000
_cell.angle_alpha   90.00
_cell.angle_beta   90.00
_cell.angle_gamma   90.00
#
_symmetry.space_group_name_H-M   'P 1'
#
loop_
_entity.id
_entity.type
_entity.pdbx_description
1 polymer ?
#
loop_
_entity_poly.entity_id
_entity_poly.type
_entity_poly.pdbx_seq_one_letter_code
_entity_poly.pdbx_strand_id
1 'polypeptide(L)'
;MSCPQENLKDYLLGELAESDREKLEAHLEACPACRTELGRLRLAVSAVKNLPEEEIPYRIAFVSDKIFEPGFWRRLWSSGPRLGFASAALLAAAIIIHGWLVRPAGPSTGELAAMEARIQQEVARRLEAELVPVIESLQLMQKRANLYYRASLEVEGRP
;
A
#
# COMPACT_ATOMS: atom_id res chain seq x y z
N MET A 1 -69.70 -19.72 3.02
CA MET A 1 -69.93 -18.30 2.67
C MET A 1 -68.66 -17.54 3.03
N SER A 2 -67.86 -17.18 2.02
CA SER A 2 -66.57 -16.50 2.24
C SER A 2 -66.82 -15.04 2.58
N CYS A 3 -66.29 -14.56 3.70
CA CYS A 3 -66.33 -13.14 4.07
C CYS A 3 -64.97 -12.52 3.74
N PRO A 4 -64.84 -11.69 2.69
CA PRO A 4 -63.58 -11.05 2.36
C PRO A 4 -63.33 -9.88 3.32
N GLN A 5 -62.38 -10.04 4.24
CA GLN A 5 -62.04 -9.02 5.24
C GLN A 5 -61.35 -7.78 4.66
N GLU A 6 -60.72 -7.90 3.49
CA GLU A 6 -60.00 -6.80 2.82
C GLU A 6 -60.98 -5.67 2.42
N ASN A 7 -62.13 -6.01 1.85
CA ASN A 7 -63.14 -5.05 1.41
C ASN A 7 -63.73 -4.19 2.54
N LEU A 8 -63.72 -4.68 3.80
CA LEU A 8 -64.20 -3.92 4.96
C LEU A 8 -63.28 -2.74 5.29
N LYS A 9 -61.97 -2.90 5.09
CA LYS A 9 -60.98 -1.84 5.33
C LYS A 9 -61.09 -0.77 4.24
N ASP A 10 -61.17 -1.20 2.99
CA ASP A 10 -61.30 -0.30 1.84
C ASP A 10 -62.62 0.49 1.90
N TYR A 11 -63.71 -0.15 2.33
CA TYR A 11 -64.98 0.52 2.61
C TYR A 11 -64.86 1.56 3.73
N LEU A 12 -64.14 1.24 4.82
CA LEU A 12 -63.94 2.16 5.94
C LEU A 12 -63.08 3.38 5.58
N LEU A 13 -62.09 3.18 4.70
CA LEU A 13 -61.19 4.24 4.22
C LEU A 13 -61.76 5.01 3.02
N GLY A 14 -62.88 4.54 2.45
CA GLY A 14 -63.53 5.17 1.28
C GLY A 14 -62.86 4.85 -0.05
N GLU A 15 -61.99 3.84 -0.10
CA GLU A 15 -61.22 3.43 -1.28
C GLU A 15 -61.96 2.40 -2.16
N LEU A 16 -63.09 1.89 -1.68
CA LEU A 16 -63.90 0.91 -2.42
C LEU A 16 -64.74 1.57 -3.52
N ALA A 17 -64.70 0.99 -4.72
CA ALA A 17 -65.51 1.39 -5.87
C ALA A 17 -67.02 1.32 -5.56
N GLU A 18 -67.83 2.20 -6.16
CA GLU A 18 -69.28 2.30 -5.89
C GLU A 18 -70.02 0.98 -6.10
N SER A 19 -69.71 0.26 -7.19
CA SER A 19 -70.33 -1.04 -7.50
C SER A 19 -70.05 -2.13 -6.47
N ASP A 20 -68.93 -2.03 -5.75
CA ASP A 20 -68.55 -3.00 -4.71
C ASP A 20 -69.01 -2.55 -3.33
N ARG A 21 -69.25 -1.25 -3.14
CA ARG A 21 -69.88 -0.67 -1.97
C ARG A 21 -71.31 -1.17 -1.77
N GLU A 22 -72.14 -1.10 -2.82
CA GLU A 22 -73.52 -1.59 -2.75
C GLU A 22 -73.59 -3.09 -2.40
N LYS A 23 -72.70 -3.90 -2.99
CA LYS A 23 -72.60 -5.34 -2.69
C LYS A 23 -72.19 -5.60 -1.24
N LEU A 24 -71.26 -4.80 -0.71
CA LEU A 24 -70.80 -4.94 0.66
C LEU A 24 -71.87 -4.48 1.66
N GLU A 25 -72.62 -3.41 1.37
CA GLU A 25 -73.74 -2.96 2.20
C GLU A 25 -74.84 -4.03 2.29
N ALA A 26 -75.23 -4.63 1.16
CA ALA A 26 -76.15 -5.77 1.15
C ALA A 26 -75.61 -6.96 1.97
N HIS A 27 -74.30 -7.22 1.92
CA HIS A 27 -73.66 -8.26 2.73
C HIS A 27 -73.68 -7.92 4.23
N LEU A 28 -73.49 -6.65 4.61
CA LEU A 28 -73.54 -6.19 5.99
C LEU A 28 -74.94 -6.31 6.59
N GLU A 29 -76.00 -6.16 5.80
CA GLU A 29 -77.36 -6.42 6.27
C GLU A 29 -77.59 -7.90 6.60
N ALA A 30 -77.03 -8.80 5.79
CA ALA A 30 -77.19 -10.24 5.94
C ALA A 30 -76.23 -10.88 6.96
N CYS A 31 -75.05 -10.30 7.20
CA CYS A 31 -73.99 -10.92 8.01
C CYS A 31 -73.70 -10.17 9.33
N PRO A 32 -74.14 -10.68 10.49
CA PRO A 32 -73.85 -10.05 11.78
C PRO A 32 -72.36 -10.08 12.16
N ALA A 33 -71.60 -11.07 11.69
CA ALA A 33 -70.17 -11.17 11.95
C ALA A 33 -69.40 -10.02 11.29
N CYS A 34 -69.69 -9.70 10.03
CA CYS A 34 -69.07 -8.58 9.32
C CYS A 34 -69.48 -7.22 9.90
N ARG A 35 -70.71 -7.05 10.41
CA ARG A 35 -71.11 -5.84 11.16
C ARG A 35 -70.30 -5.65 12.44
N THR A 36 -70.05 -6.74 13.15
CA THR A 36 -69.26 -6.73 14.39
C THR A 36 -67.82 -6.32 14.08
N GLU A 37 -67.25 -6.90 13.02
CA GLU A 37 -65.89 -6.59 12.57
C GLU A 37 -65.75 -5.14 12.10
N LEU A 38 -66.72 -4.64 11.32
CA LEU A 38 -66.76 -3.22 10.93
C LEU A 38 -66.83 -2.29 12.16
N GLY A 39 -67.59 -2.69 13.19
CA GLY A 39 -67.64 -1.98 14.47
C GLY A 39 -66.27 -1.91 15.16
N ARG A 40 -65.52 -3.02 15.19
CA ARG A 40 -64.15 -3.06 15.74
C ARG A 40 -63.20 -2.16 14.96
N LEU A 41 -63.25 -2.19 13.63
CA LEU A 41 -62.41 -1.35 12.77
C LEU A 41 -62.74 0.14 12.96
N ARG A 42 -64.02 0.51 13.06
CA ARG A 42 -64.45 1.89 13.36
C ARG A 42 -63.91 2.36 14.71
N LEU A 43 -63.96 1.51 15.72
CA LEU A 43 -63.39 1.82 17.04
C LEU A 43 -61.88 2.06 16.95
N ALA A 44 -61.14 1.18 16.26
CA ALA A 44 -59.70 1.34 16.07
C ALA A 44 -59.33 2.64 15.33
N VAL A 45 -60.04 2.98 14.25
CA VAL A 45 -59.82 4.24 13.52
C VAL A 45 -60.14 5.44 14.39
N SER A 46 -61.22 5.40 15.17
CA SER A 46 -61.56 6.49 16.09
C SER A 46 -60.51 6.64 17.20
N ALA A 47 -59.96 5.54 17.72
CA ALA A 47 -58.90 5.57 18.70
C ALA A 47 -57.66 6.25 18.12
N VAL A 48 -57.24 5.87 16.90
CA VAL A 48 -56.08 6.47 16.21
C VAL A 48 -56.30 7.97 15.94
N LYS A 49 -57.48 8.34 15.45
CA LYS A 49 -57.82 9.75 15.16
C LYS A 49 -57.92 10.64 16.40
N ASN A 50 -58.12 10.04 17.57
CA ASN A 50 -58.18 10.75 18.86
C ASN A 50 -56.82 10.84 19.57
N LEU A 51 -55.73 10.29 18.99
CA LEU A 51 -54.40 10.57 19.54
C LEU A 51 -54.12 12.08 19.41
N PRO A 52 -53.43 12.68 20.40
CA PRO A 52 -52.93 14.04 20.25
C PRO A 52 -52.01 14.08 19.03
N GLU A 53 -52.17 15.12 18.20
CA GLU A 53 -51.20 15.42 17.15
C GLU A 53 -49.89 15.81 17.81
N GLU A 54 -48.96 14.86 17.88
CA GLU A 54 -47.59 15.13 18.29
C GLU A 54 -46.87 15.78 17.10
N GLU A 55 -46.26 16.94 17.34
CA GLU A 55 -45.41 17.58 16.35
C GLU A 55 -44.31 16.58 15.98
N ILE A 56 -44.24 16.20 14.69
CA ILE A 56 -43.20 15.29 14.20
C ILE A 56 -41.89 15.87 14.71
N PRO A 57 -41.12 15.15 15.56
CA PRO A 57 -39.94 15.73 16.15
C PRO A 57 -39.08 16.20 15.00
N TYR A 58 -38.87 17.52 14.90
CA TYR A 58 -37.97 18.14 13.95
C TYR A 58 -36.54 17.76 14.34
N ARG A 59 -36.20 16.47 14.21
CA ARG A 59 -34.89 16.09 13.75
C ARG A 59 -34.83 16.49 12.28
N ILE A 60 -34.68 17.79 12.07
CA ILE A 60 -33.56 18.24 11.27
C ILE A 60 -32.25 17.73 11.92
N ALA A 61 -32.07 16.41 11.98
CA ALA A 61 -30.86 15.89 11.41
C ALA A 61 -30.99 16.28 9.93
N PHE A 62 -30.60 17.52 9.62
CA PHE A 62 -30.04 17.78 8.31
C PHE A 62 -29.14 16.56 8.08
N VAL A 63 -29.34 15.81 7.01
CA VAL A 63 -28.31 14.93 6.48
C VAL A 63 -27.23 15.83 5.90
N SER A 64 -26.65 16.59 6.82
CA SER A 64 -25.63 17.61 6.81
C SER A 64 -25.51 18.10 8.26
N ASP A 65 -25.54 17.17 9.24
CA ASP A 65 -24.56 17.29 10.32
C ASP A 65 -23.28 17.60 9.57
N LYS A 66 -22.67 18.78 9.82
CA LYS A 66 -21.28 18.95 9.46
C LYS A 66 -20.57 17.87 10.26
N ILE A 67 -20.44 16.70 9.64
CA ILE A 67 -19.72 15.54 10.15
C ILE A 67 -18.34 16.11 10.44
N PHE A 68 -18.16 16.43 11.72
CA PHE A 68 -17.03 17.10 12.32
C PHE A 68 -15.96 17.44 11.30
N GLU A 69 -15.92 18.69 10.81
CA GLU A 69 -14.77 19.13 10.01
C GLU A 69 -13.53 18.75 10.83
N PRO A 70 -12.70 17.80 10.35
CA PRO A 70 -11.59 17.33 11.14
C PRO A 70 -10.75 18.57 11.43
N GLY A 71 -10.57 18.89 12.71
CA GLY A 71 -9.78 20.05 13.11
C GLY A 71 -8.44 20.04 12.36
N PHE A 72 -7.87 21.22 12.12
CA PHE A 72 -6.66 21.38 11.29
C PHE A 72 -5.60 20.31 11.55
N TRP A 73 -5.38 19.96 12.82
CA TRP A 73 -4.55 18.82 13.24
C TRP A 73 -4.99 17.50 12.62
N ARG A 74 -6.22 17.04 12.81
CA ARG A 74 -6.71 15.78 12.24
C ARG A 74 -6.68 15.76 10.70
N ARG A 75 -6.85 16.90 10.04
CA ARG A 75 -6.71 17.03 8.56
C ARG A 75 -5.26 16.97 8.09
N LEU A 76 -4.34 17.52 8.87
CA LEU A 76 -2.91 17.41 8.63
C LEU A 76 -2.43 15.96 8.82
N TRP A 77 -2.87 15.32 9.90
CA TRP A 77 -2.54 13.92 10.23
C TRP A 77 -3.28 12.87 9.37
N SER A 78 -4.43 13.20 8.77
CA SER A 78 -5.16 12.29 7.86
C SER A 78 -4.61 12.25 6.43
N SER A 79 -3.64 13.10 6.12
CA SER A 79 -2.97 13.13 4.82
C SER A 79 -1.88 12.04 4.73
N GLY A 80 -2.24 10.79 5.01
CA GLY A 80 -1.32 9.65 5.15
C GLY A 80 -0.27 9.53 4.03
N PRO A 81 -0.66 9.54 2.74
CA PRO A 81 0.30 9.48 1.64
C PRO A 81 1.21 10.73 1.58
N ARG A 82 0.68 11.93 1.83
CA ARG A 82 1.45 13.18 1.73
C ARG A 82 2.49 13.29 2.86
N LEU A 83 2.15 12.84 4.07
CA LEU A 83 3.10 12.77 5.17
C LEU A 83 4.21 11.74 4.92
N GLY A 84 3.87 10.63 4.26
CA GLY A 84 4.87 9.63 3.84
C GLY A 84 5.86 10.18 2.81
N PHE A 85 5.38 10.91 1.79
CA PHE A 85 6.28 11.55 0.83
C PHE A 85 7.11 12.69 1.45
N ALA A 86 6.52 13.47 2.36
CA ALA A 86 7.22 14.55 3.04
C ALA A 86 8.37 14.02 3.93
N SER A 87 8.15 12.94 4.67
CA SER A 87 9.21 12.33 5.49
C SER A 87 10.30 11.68 4.64
N ALA A 88 9.94 11.01 3.55
CA ALA A 88 10.91 10.45 2.60
C ALA A 88 11.76 11.55 1.94
N ALA A 89 11.16 12.68 1.56
CA ALA A 89 11.88 13.82 0.99
C ALA A 89 12.85 14.46 2.02
N LEU A 90 12.41 14.61 3.27
CA LEU A 90 13.27 15.10 4.36
C LEU A 90 14.47 14.17 4.60
N LEU A 91 14.23 12.85 4.62
CA LEU A 91 15.28 11.87 4.82
C LEU A 91 16.27 11.85 3.64
N ALA A 92 15.77 11.92 2.40
CA ALA A 92 16.63 12.03 1.21
C ALA A 92 17.47 13.32 1.25
N ALA A 93 16.87 14.46 1.60
CA ALA A 93 17.60 15.72 1.75
C ALA A 93 18.66 15.63 2.84
N ALA A 94 18.35 15.02 4.00
CA ALA A 94 19.31 14.83 5.08
C ALA A 94 20.51 13.96 4.64
N ILE A 95 20.27 12.88 3.90
CA ILE A 95 21.34 12.03 3.36
C ILE A 95 22.23 12.83 2.39
N ILE A 96 21.63 13.60 1.48
CA ILE A 96 22.37 14.42 0.51
C ILE A 96 23.20 15.48 1.23
N ILE A 97 22.60 16.21 2.17
CA ILE A 97 23.28 17.24 2.96
C ILE A 97 24.41 16.63 3.77
N HIS A 98 24.18 15.49 4.41
CA HIS A 98 25.21 14.81 5.19
C HIS A 98 26.35 14.31 4.29
N GLY A 99 26.05 13.76 3.12
CA GLY A 99 27.07 13.36 2.14
C GLY A 99 27.87 14.53 1.57
N TRP A 100 27.25 15.72 1.48
CA TRP A 100 27.93 16.93 1.04
C TRP A 100 28.78 17.57 2.15
N LEU A 101 28.26 17.64 3.37
CA LEU A 101 28.89 18.32 4.51
C LEU A 101 29.95 17.45 5.21
N VAL A 102 29.70 16.15 5.34
CA VAL A 102 30.59 15.18 6.00
C VAL A 102 31.35 14.37 4.95
N ARG A 103 31.59 14.96 3.78
CA ARG A 103 32.38 14.32 2.73
C ARG A 103 33.76 14.04 3.32
N PRO A 104 34.14 12.77 3.54
CA PRO A 104 35.44 12.48 4.12
C PRO A 104 36.49 13.06 3.18
N ALA A 105 37.49 13.74 3.73
CA ALA A 105 38.64 14.16 2.97
C ALA A 105 39.16 12.92 2.24
N GLY A 106 39.18 12.96 0.90
CA GLY A 106 39.80 11.91 0.12
C GLY A 106 41.27 11.75 0.54
N PRO A 107 41.88 10.59 0.25
CA PRO A 107 43.29 10.39 0.56
C PRO A 107 44.10 11.55 -0.01
N SER A 108 44.87 12.19 0.86
CA SER A 108 45.76 13.29 0.48
C SER A 108 46.77 12.81 -0.56
N THR A 109 47.32 13.75 -1.32
CA THR A 109 48.36 13.45 -2.32
C THR A 109 49.56 12.70 -1.69
N GLY A 110 49.88 13.01 -0.43
CA GLY A 110 50.92 12.30 0.33
C GLY A 110 50.55 10.86 0.69
N GLU A 111 49.30 10.59 1.06
CA GLU A 111 48.82 9.23 1.35
C GLU A 111 48.79 8.36 0.09
N LEU A 112 48.38 8.94 -1.05
CA LEU A 112 48.42 8.26 -2.34
C LEU A 112 49.87 7.92 -2.74
N ALA A 113 50.79 8.86 -2.60
CA ALA A 113 52.21 8.62 -2.88
C ALA A 113 52.81 7.54 -1.95
N ALA A 114 52.45 7.54 -0.67
CA ALA A 114 52.89 6.53 0.28
C ALA A 114 52.32 5.14 -0.05
N MET A 115 51.05 5.07 -0.48
CA MET A 115 50.42 3.83 -0.93
C MET A 115 51.12 3.28 -2.18
N GLU A 116 51.37 4.14 -3.17
CA GLU A 116 52.07 3.77 -4.40
C GLU A 116 53.49 3.28 -4.13
N ALA A 117 54.23 3.96 -3.24
CA ALA A 117 55.57 3.52 -2.84
C ALA A 117 55.56 2.12 -2.18
N ARG A 118 54.56 1.83 -1.33
CA ARG A 118 54.39 0.49 -0.72
C ARG A 118 54.11 -0.58 -1.77
N ILE A 119 53.25 -0.27 -2.76
CA ILE A 119 52.95 -1.19 -3.85
C ILE A 119 54.20 -1.44 -4.69
N GLN A 120 54.94 -0.40 -5.07
CA GLN A 120 56.18 -0.53 -5.84
C GLN A 120 57.23 -1.35 -5.09
N GLN A 121 57.36 -1.16 -3.78
CA GLN A 121 58.29 -1.93 -2.96
C GLN A 121 57.92 -3.42 -2.89
N GLU A 122 56.63 -3.74 -2.72
CA GLU A 122 56.17 -5.12 -2.69
C GLU A 122 56.31 -5.80 -4.06
N VAL A 123 56.01 -5.08 -5.15
CA VAL A 123 56.21 -5.56 -6.52
C VAL A 123 57.69 -5.83 -6.78
N ALA A 124 58.58 -4.90 -6.43
CA ALA A 124 60.03 -5.09 -6.58
C ALA A 124 60.52 -6.33 -5.82
N ARG A 125 60.08 -6.48 -4.56
CA ARG A 125 60.43 -7.63 -3.72
C ARG A 125 59.98 -8.96 -4.32
N ARG A 126 58.75 -9.03 -4.85
CA ARG A 126 58.22 -10.24 -5.49
C ARG A 126 58.93 -10.55 -6.79
N LEU A 127 59.18 -9.51 -7.60
CA LEU A 127 59.90 -9.63 -8.85
C LEU A 127 61.31 -10.20 -8.60
N GLU A 128 62.04 -9.68 -7.62
CA GLU A 128 63.35 -10.21 -7.25
C GLU A 128 63.27 -11.66 -6.78
N ALA A 129 62.33 -12.00 -5.91
CA ALA A 129 62.19 -13.36 -5.38
C ALA A 129 61.87 -14.40 -6.48
N GLU A 130 61.09 -14.03 -7.49
CA GLU A 130 60.65 -14.94 -8.55
C GLU A 130 61.58 -14.93 -9.78
N LEU A 131 62.09 -13.77 -10.22
CA LEU A 131 62.88 -13.68 -11.46
C LEU A 131 64.34 -14.03 -11.26
N VAL A 132 64.96 -13.74 -10.10
CA VAL A 132 66.37 -14.05 -9.85
C VAL A 132 66.69 -15.54 -10.07
N PRO A 133 65.96 -16.51 -9.48
CA PRO A 133 66.25 -17.92 -9.71
C PRO A 133 66.02 -18.36 -11.16
N VAL A 134 65.02 -17.76 -11.83
CA VAL A 134 64.76 -18.04 -13.25
C VAL A 134 65.93 -17.56 -14.12
N ILE A 135 66.43 -16.33 -13.88
CA ILE A 135 67.57 -15.78 -14.61
C ILE A 135 68.82 -16.61 -14.36
N GLU A 136 69.11 -17.00 -13.12
CA GLU A 136 70.24 -17.88 -12.80
C GLU A 136 70.15 -19.23 -13.52
N SER A 137 68.96 -19.83 -13.58
CA SER A 137 68.73 -21.09 -14.29
C SER A 137 69.00 -20.95 -15.80
N LEU A 138 68.56 -19.85 -16.42
CA LEU A 138 68.81 -19.53 -17.83
C LEU A 138 70.29 -19.31 -18.10
N GLN A 139 70.99 -18.57 -17.22
CA GLN A 139 72.43 -18.37 -17.33
C GLN A 139 73.21 -19.68 -17.22
N LEU A 140 72.78 -20.58 -16.33
CA LEU A 140 73.41 -21.89 -16.17
C LEU A 140 73.18 -22.78 -17.41
N MET A 141 71.97 -22.77 -17.97
CA MET A 141 71.68 -23.44 -19.24
C MET A 141 72.53 -22.87 -20.38
N GLN A 142 72.65 -21.54 -20.49
CA GLN A 142 73.48 -20.88 -21.51
C GLN A 142 74.97 -21.24 -21.37
N LYS A 143 75.51 -21.21 -20.14
CA LYS A 143 76.90 -21.63 -19.87
C LYS A 143 77.13 -23.08 -20.26
N ARG A 144 76.21 -24.00 -19.91
CA ARG A 144 76.28 -25.41 -20.31
C ARG A 144 76.27 -25.55 -21.83
N ALA A 145 75.35 -24.89 -22.53
CA ALA A 145 75.27 -24.91 -23.99
C ALA A 145 76.58 -24.44 -24.65
N ASN A 146 77.17 -23.35 -24.16
CA ASN A 146 78.46 -22.85 -24.67
C ASN A 146 79.62 -23.83 -24.45
N LEU A 147 79.66 -24.53 -23.32
CA LEU A 147 80.66 -25.56 -23.06
C LEU A 147 80.50 -26.75 -24.01
N TYR A 148 79.27 -27.23 -24.24
CA TYR A 148 79.00 -28.29 -25.21
C TYR A 148 79.42 -27.88 -26.63
N TYR A 149 79.09 -26.67 -27.06
CA TYR A 149 79.47 -26.15 -28.37
C TYR A 149 81.00 -26.07 -28.55
N ARG A 150 81.73 -25.64 -27.51
CA ARG A 150 83.20 -25.64 -27.56
C ARG A 150 83.79 -27.05 -27.61
N ALA A 151 83.26 -27.97 -26.81
CA ALA A 151 83.71 -29.36 -26.81
C ALA A 151 83.48 -30.05 -28.16
N SER A 152 82.37 -29.78 -28.85
CA SER A 152 82.13 -30.34 -30.20
C SER A 152 83.13 -29.83 -31.23
N LEU A 153 83.51 -28.54 -31.18
CA LEU A 153 84.52 -27.97 -32.08
C LEU A 153 85.91 -28.59 -31.86
N GLU A 154 86.27 -28.91 -30.61
CA GLU A 154 87.54 -29.56 -30.28
C GLU A 154 87.60 -31.03 -30.76
N VAL A 155 86.47 -31.73 -30.82
CA VAL A 155 86.38 -33.12 -31.33
C VAL A 155 86.47 -33.16 -32.85
N GLU A 156 85.84 -32.21 -33.55
CA GLU A 156 85.80 -32.15 -35.02
C GLU A 156 87.12 -31.63 -35.63
N GLY A 157 87.95 -30.94 -34.84
CA GLY A 157 89.28 -30.43 -35.26
C GLY A 157 90.45 -31.40 -35.05
N ARG A 158 90.21 -32.68 -34.71
CA ARG A 158 91.29 -33.69 -34.56
C ARG A 158 91.47 -34.44 -35.90
N PRO A 159 92.63 -34.28 -36.59
CA PRO A 159 92.91 -34.95 -37.87
C PRO A 159 93.06 -36.47 -37.73
#